data_AF-A0A0F9UFN0-F1
#
_entry.id   AF-A0A0F9UFN0-F1
#
_cell.length_a   1.000
_cell.length_b   1.000
_cell.length_c   1.000
_cell.angle_alpha   90.00
_cell.angle_beta   90.00
_cell.angle_gamma   90.00
#
_symmetry.space_group_name_H-M   'P 1'
#
loop_
_entity.id
_entity.type
_entity.pdbx_description
1 polymer ?
#
loop_
_entity_poly.entity_id
_entity_poly.type
_entity_poly.pdbx_seq_one_letter_code
_entity_poly.pdbx_strand_id
1 'polypeptide(L)'
;MYKQLYKPNHHRADFTGLVSEHILIAEAHLGRPIKKGEIVHHKDFNKLNNLLTNLLFPISRIQHQRIPEYQARFIIAKDLYKEFMRWWVEAQKIDLEYEPIKEIEKKLVKAQNDKERLQKRIV
;
A
#
# COMPACT_ATOMS: atom_id res chain seq x y z
N MET A 1 -1.13 -3.55 -3.05
CA MET A 1 -1.69 -4.57 -2.14
C MET A 1 -1.10 -4.33 -0.74
N TYR A 2 -1.82 -4.63 0.35
CA TYR A 2 -1.22 -4.58 1.69
C TYR A 2 -0.47 -5.89 1.96
N LYS A 3 0.58 -5.85 2.79
CA LYS A 3 1.20 -7.08 3.30
C LYS A 3 0.26 -7.75 4.31
N GLN A 4 0.01 -9.03 4.13
CA GLN A 4 -0.92 -9.83 4.94
C GLN A 4 -0.19 -11.00 5.61
N LEU A 5 -0.68 -11.43 6.77
CA LEU A 5 -0.17 -12.57 7.53
C LEU A 5 -1.30 -13.56 7.82
N TYR A 6 -1.00 -14.85 7.78
CA TYR A 6 -1.96 -15.91 8.13
C TYR A 6 -2.19 -15.95 9.63
N LYS A 7 -3.43 -15.61 10.03
CA LYS A 7 -3.93 -15.52 11.40
C LYS A 7 -5.40 -15.98 11.42
N PRO A 8 -5.70 -17.27 11.20
CA PRO A 8 -7.06 -17.76 10.94
C PRO A 8 -8.04 -17.54 12.10
N ASN A 9 -7.55 -17.49 13.35
CA ASN A 9 -8.37 -17.28 14.54
C ASN A 9 -8.53 -15.79 14.91
N HIS A 10 -7.99 -14.88 14.10
CA HIS A 10 -8.07 -13.45 14.38
C HIS A 10 -9.45 -12.90 14.00
N HIS A 11 -10.02 -12.03 14.84
CA HIS A 11 -11.35 -11.45 14.62
C HIS A 11 -11.50 -10.66 13.30
N ARG A 12 -10.38 -10.21 12.72
CA ARG A 12 -10.29 -9.53 11.42
C ARG A 12 -9.74 -10.40 10.28
N ALA A 13 -9.63 -11.71 10.48
CA ALA A 13 -9.22 -12.62 9.41
C ALA A 13 -10.25 -12.61 8.28
N ASP A 14 -9.79 -12.55 7.04
CA ASP A 14 -10.66 -12.78 5.89
C ASP A 14 -11.02 -14.27 5.75
N PHE A 15 -11.78 -14.62 4.70
CA PHE A 15 -12.23 -16.01 4.47
C PHE A 15 -11.07 -17.00 4.24
N THR A 16 -9.86 -16.52 3.95
CA THR A 16 -8.65 -17.34 3.82
C THR A 16 -7.81 -17.37 5.08
N GLY A 17 -8.23 -16.69 6.15
CA GLY A 17 -7.49 -16.59 7.40
C GLY A 17 -6.41 -15.50 7.40
N LEU A 18 -6.37 -14.60 6.41
CA LEU A 18 -5.35 -13.56 6.30
C LEU A 18 -5.78 -12.26 7.00
N VAL A 19 -4.82 -11.58 7.61
CA VAL A 19 -5.00 -10.25 8.24
C VAL A 19 -3.90 -9.30 7.76
N SER A 20 -4.25 -8.05 7.48
CA SER A 20 -3.28 -7.01 7.14
C SER A 20 -2.27 -6.78 8.28
N GLU A 21 -0.97 -6.81 7.97
CA GLU A 21 0.11 -6.69 8.95
C GLU A 21 0.05 -5.37 9.73
N HIS A 22 -0.27 -4.26 9.07
CA HIS A 22 -0.40 -2.96 9.75
C HIS A 22 -1.52 -2.93 10.82
N ILE A 23 -2.58 -3.74 10.66
CA ILE A 23 -3.64 -3.87 11.68
C ILE A 23 -3.09 -4.61 12.88
N LEU A 24 -2.38 -5.72 12.66
CA LEU A 24 -1.79 -6.51 13.74
C LEU A 24 -0.78 -5.68 14.55
N ILE A 25 0.06 -4.90 13.88
CA ILE A 25 1.02 -4.00 14.55
C ILE A 25 0.29 -2.93 15.35
N ALA A 26 -0.78 -2.34 14.79
CA ALA A 26 -1.55 -1.33 15.49
C ALA A 26 -2.29 -1.88 16.72
N GLU A 27 -2.95 -3.04 16.61
CA GLU A 27 -3.65 -3.70 17.71
C GLU A 27 -2.69 -4.12 18.82
N ALA A 28 -1.51 -4.66 18.45
CA ALA A 28 -0.46 -5.00 19.40
C ALA A 28 0.05 -3.78 20.17
N HIS A 29 0.27 -2.65 19.49
CA HIS A 29 0.70 -1.41 20.13
C HIS A 29 -0.38 -0.80 21.04
N LEU A 30 -1.65 -0.88 20.67
CA LEU A 30 -2.77 -0.38 21.47
C LEU A 30 -3.13 -1.28 22.66
N GLY A 31 -2.71 -2.54 22.64
CA GLY A 31 -3.15 -3.55 23.62
C GLY A 31 -4.64 -3.90 23.51
N ARG A 32 -5.29 -3.57 22.39
CA ARG A 32 -6.71 -3.85 22.14
C ARG A 32 -7.01 -3.91 20.63
N PRO A 33 -8.14 -4.54 20.24
CA PRO A 33 -8.63 -4.45 18.88
C PRO A 33 -8.87 -3.01 18.40
N ILE A 34 -8.64 -2.76 17.11
CA ILE A 34 -9.06 -1.54 16.43
C ILE A 34 -10.59 -1.57 16.38
N LYS A 35 -11.23 -0.54 16.95
CA LYS A 35 -12.69 -0.45 17.04
C LYS A 35 -13.31 -0.12 15.69
N LYS A 36 -14.61 -0.37 15.56
CA LYS A 36 -15.37 0.07 14.39
C LYS A 36 -15.27 1.60 14.25
N GLY A 37 -14.86 2.05 13.07
CA GLY A 37 -14.67 3.49 12.77
C GLY A 37 -13.25 4.02 13.01
N GLU A 38 -12.38 3.26 13.68
CA GLU A 38 -10.95 3.56 13.75
C GLU A 38 -10.23 3.05 12.50
N ILE A 39 -9.29 3.85 12.00
CA ILE A 39 -8.50 3.59 10.79
C ILE A 39 -7.01 3.64 11.14
N VAL A 40 -6.24 2.81 10.45
CA VAL A 40 -4.77 2.85 10.42
C VAL A 40 -4.34 3.42 9.08
N HIS A 41 -3.56 4.50 9.10
CA HIS A 41 -3.10 5.20 7.90
C HIS A 41 -1.58 5.15 7.78
N HIS A 42 -1.06 4.85 6.59
CA HIS A 42 0.37 4.93 6.29
C HIS A 42 0.74 6.37 5.93
N LYS A 43 1.59 7.02 6.73
CA LYS A 43 1.98 8.43 6.56
C LYS A 43 2.65 8.70 5.22
N ASP A 44 3.41 7.73 4.71
CA ASP A 44 4.10 7.79 3.42
C ASP A 44 3.28 7.23 2.24
N PHE A 45 2.04 6.80 2.47
CA PHE A 45 1.17 6.12 1.50
C PHE A 45 1.70 4.79 0.94
N ASN A 46 2.84 4.30 1.42
CA ASN A 46 3.39 3.01 1.05
C ASN A 46 2.77 1.90 1.90
N LYS A 47 1.83 1.17 1.30
CA LYS A 47 1.08 0.06 1.93
C LYS A 47 1.95 -1.12 2.41
N LEU A 48 3.23 -1.15 2.02
CA LEU A 48 4.19 -2.17 2.44
C LEU A 48 5.11 -1.69 3.59
N ASN A 49 5.18 -0.38 3.85
CA ASN A 49 5.96 0.18 4.95
C ASN A 49 5.16 0.14 6.25
N ASN A 50 5.15 -1.02 6.92
CA ASN A 50 4.38 -1.24 8.14
C ASN A 50 5.14 -0.89 9.43
N LEU A 51 6.23 -0.11 9.35
CA LEU A 51 6.91 0.39 10.54
C LEU A 51 5.94 1.18 11.42
N LEU A 52 5.94 0.92 12.72
CA LEU A 52 5.05 1.59 13.68
C LEU A 52 5.14 3.13 13.56
N THR A 53 6.35 3.65 13.35
CA THR A 53 6.61 5.09 13.15
C THR A 53 5.98 5.66 11.87
N ASN A 54 5.74 4.84 10.86
CA ASN A 54 5.08 5.21 9.61
C ASN A 54 3.54 5.09 9.69
N LEU A 55 3.02 4.45 10.73
CA LEU A 55 1.58 4.29 10.90
C LEU A 55 1.00 5.44 11.76
N LEU A 56 -0.17 5.91 11.37
CA LEU A 56 -0.97 6.91 12.07
C LEU A 56 -2.30 6.25 12.48
N PHE A 57 -2.47 6.01 13.78
CA PHE A 57 -3.64 5.37 14.36
C PHE A 57 -3.75 5.64 15.86
N PRO A 58 -4.95 5.44 16.45
CA PRO A 58 -6.23 5.29 15.76
C PRO A 58 -6.72 6.65 15.28
N ILE A 59 -7.18 6.74 14.03
CA ILE A 59 -7.82 7.96 13.51
C ILE A 59 -9.24 7.66 13.05
N SER A 60 -10.12 8.64 13.17
CA SER A 60 -11.48 8.55 12.65
C SER A 60 -11.51 8.66 11.12
N ARG A 61 -12.61 8.21 10.51
CA ARG A 61 -12.85 8.40 9.07
C ARG A 61 -12.78 9.87 8.64
N ILE A 62 -13.30 10.79 9.46
CA ILE A 62 -13.25 12.23 9.19
C ILE A 62 -11.81 12.73 9.23
N GLN A 63 -11.02 12.31 10.22
CA GLN A 63 -9.61 12.68 10.29
C GLN A 63 -8.83 12.17 9.08
N HIS A 64 -9.02 10.91 8.69
CA HIS A 64 -8.40 10.33 7.50
C HIS A 64 -8.73 11.12 6.22
N GLN A 65 -10.00 11.53 6.06
CA GLN A 65 -10.44 12.32 4.89
C GLN A 65 -9.78 13.70 4.81
N ARG A 66 -9.33 14.27 5.93
CA ARG A 66 -8.69 15.59 5.97
C ARG A 66 -7.17 15.55 5.79
N ILE A 67 -6.55 14.37 5.77
CA ILE A 67 -5.09 14.25 5.58
C ILE A 67 -4.62 14.96 4.30
N PRO A 68 -5.26 14.78 3.12
CA PRO A 68 -4.85 15.49 1.90
C PRO A 68 -4.94 17.02 2.03
N GLU A 69 -5.99 17.52 2.67
CA GLU A 69 -6.18 18.96 2.93
C GLU A 69 -5.03 19.51 3.78
N TYR A 70 -4.66 18.82 4.86
CA TYR A 70 -3.56 19.24 5.73
C TYR A 70 -2.20 19.15 5.05
N GLN A 71 -1.97 18.14 4.22
CA GLN A 71 -0.75 18.03 3.43
C GLN A 71 -0.61 19.21 2.45
N ALA A 72 -1.68 19.55 1.73
CA ALA A 72 -1.67 20.70 0.82
C ALA A 72 -1.39 22.01 1.58
N ARG A 73 -2.05 22.23 2.72
CA ARG A 73 -1.82 23.40 3.58
C ARG A 73 -0.37 23.46 4.08
N PHE A 74 0.20 22.33 4.49
CA PHE A 74 1.59 22.26 4.93
C PHE A 74 2.57 22.62 3.80
N ILE A 75 2.38 22.03 2.61
CA ILE A 75 3.22 22.30 1.43
C ILE A 75 3.21 23.79 1.08
N ILE A 76 2.02 24.42 1.07
CA ILE A 76 1.87 25.86 0.81
C ILE A 76 2.54 26.68 1.90
N ALA A 77 2.29 26.37 3.17
CA ALA A 77 2.87 27.09 4.30
C ALA A 77 4.40 27.00 4.38
N LYS A 78 5.00 25.99 3.73
CA LYS A 78 6.44 25.79 3.63
C LYS A 78 7.05 26.32 2.33
N ASP A 79 6.25 26.96 1.48
CA ASP A 79 6.64 27.42 0.13
C ASP A 79 7.20 26.29 -0.76
N LEU A 80 6.72 25.06 -0.55
CA LEU A 80 7.17 23.87 -1.29
C LEU A 80 6.30 23.55 -2.51
N TYR A 81 5.26 24.34 -2.77
CA TYR A 81 4.25 24.01 -3.78
C TYR A 81 4.84 23.87 -5.19
N LYS A 82 5.73 24.79 -5.58
CA LYS A 82 6.36 24.77 -6.91
C LYS A 82 7.23 23.53 -7.11
N GLU A 83 8.01 23.15 -6.11
CA GLU A 83 8.86 21.96 -6.14
C GLU A 83 8.02 20.69 -6.17
N PHE A 84 6.99 20.62 -5.31
CA PHE A 84 6.04 19.53 -5.28
C PHE A 84 5.35 19.31 -6.64
N MET A 85 4.85 20.37 -7.27
CA MET A 85 4.18 20.26 -8.58
C MET A 85 5.13 19.82 -9.70
N ARG A 86 6.39 20.28 -9.67
CA ARG A 86 7.43 19.79 -10.61
C ARG A 86 7.67 18.31 -10.42
N TRP A 87 7.93 17.88 -9.18
CA TRP A 87 8.11 16.46 -8.85
C TRP A 87 6.90 15.62 -9.26
N TRP A 88 5.68 16.10 -8.99
CA TRP A 88 4.43 15.40 -9.32
C TRP A 88 4.33 15.14 -10.82
N VAL A 89 4.58 16.15 -11.65
CA VAL A 89 4.53 16.01 -13.11
C VAL A 89 5.55 14.99 -13.59
N GLU A 90 6.77 15.02 -13.06
CA GLU A 90 7.80 14.03 -13.41
C GLU A 90 7.43 12.61 -12.92
N ALA A 91 6.88 12.48 -11.70
CA ALA A 91 6.41 11.20 -11.17
C ALA A 91 5.30 10.59 -12.04
N GLN A 92 4.37 11.40 -12.56
CA GLN A 92 3.33 10.91 -13.47
C GLN A 92 3.88 10.43 -14.82
N LYS A 93 4.95 11.06 -15.34
CA LYS A 93 5.61 10.57 -16.56
C LYS A 93 6.27 9.22 -16.31
N ILE A 94 6.93 9.06 -15.17
CA ILE A 94 7.52 7.77 -14.76
C ILE A 94 6.43 6.69 -14.70
N ASP A 95 5.28 6.97 -14.10
CA ASP A 95 4.17 6.01 -14.03
C ASP A 95 3.64 5.63 -15.43
N LEU A 96 3.53 6.60 -16.34
CA LEU A 96 3.10 6.36 -17.73
C LEU A 96 4.10 5.51 -18.53
N GLU A 97 5.39 5.62 -18.26
CA GLU A 97 6.44 4.80 -18.90
C GLU A 97 6.58 3.41 -18.24
N TYR A 98 6.37 3.33 -16.93
CA TYR A 98 6.52 2.09 -16.14
C TYR A 98 5.39 1.08 -16.39
N GLU A 99 4.14 1.52 -16.54
CA GLU A 99 3.01 0.60 -16.79
C GLU A 99 3.17 -0.24 -18.08
N PRO A 100 3.57 0.33 -19.24
CA PRO A 100 3.92 -0.45 -20.42
C PRO A 100 5.03 -1.48 -20.19
N ILE A 101 6.09 -1.12 -19.46
CA ILE A 101 7.21 -2.03 -19.15
C ILE A 101 6.72 -3.22 -18.32
N LYS A 102 5.93 -2.95 -17.28
CA LYS A 102 5.36 -3.98 -16.40
C LYS A 102 4.45 -4.95 -17.15
N GLU A 103 3.69 -4.47 -18.14
CA GLU A 103 2.88 -5.34 -19.01
C GLU A 103 3.75 -6.19 -19.95
N ILE A 104 4.86 -5.66 -20.45
CA ILE A 104 5.83 -6.43 -21.24
C ILE A 104 6.46 -7.54 -20.37
N GLU A 105 6.89 -7.21 -19.15
CA GLU A 105 7.47 -8.17 -18.22
C GLU A 105 6.50 -9.32 -17.90
N LYS A 106 5.23 -9.02 -17.63
CA LYS A 106 4.19 -10.05 -17.43
C LYS A 106 4.06 -10.98 -18.64
N LYS A 107 4.06 -10.42 -19.86
CA LYS A 107 3.98 -11.20 -21.10
C LYS A 107 5.20 -12.10 -21.28
N LEU A 108 6.40 -11.60 -20.97
CA LEU A 108 7.64 -12.37 -21.04
C LEU A 108 7.64 -13.54 -20.05
N VAL A 109 7.25 -13.30 -18.79
CA VAL A 109 7.14 -14.36 -17.76
C VAL A 109 6.13 -15.42 -18.19
N LYS A 110 4.97 -15.00 -18.72
CA LYS A 110 3.98 -15.94 -19.25
C LYS A 110 4.54 -16.79 -20.40
N ALA A 111 5.20 -16.16 -21.36
CA ALA A 111 5.79 -16.86 -22.51
C ALA A 111 6.88 -17.86 -22.07
N GLN A 112 7.70 -17.51 -21.07
CA GLN A 112 8.69 -18.42 -20.49
C GLN A 112 8.02 -19.64 -19.83
N ASN A 113 7.01 -19.41 -18.99
CA ASN A 113 6.26 -20.49 -18.35
C ASN A 113 5.58 -21.42 -19.37
N ASP A 114 5.01 -20.85 -20.44
CA ASP A 114 4.38 -21.63 -21.50
C ASP A 114 5.41 -22.45 -22.29
N LYS A 115 6.59 -21.88 -22.57
CA LYS A 115 7.72 -22.58 -23.20
C LYS A 115 8.21 -23.76 -22.34
N GLU A 116 8.38 -23.55 -21.04
CA GLU A 116 8.77 -24.63 -20.11
C GLU A 116 7.74 -25.75 -20.05
N ARG A 117 6.44 -25.41 -20.05
CA ARG A 117 5.35 -26.40 -20.11
C ARG A 117 5.38 -27.23 -21.38
N LEU A 118 5.65 -26.61 -22.54
CA LEU A 118 5.75 -27.30 -23.81
C LEU A 118 6.97 -28.22 -23.87
N GLN A 119 8.12 -27.77 -23.37
CA GLN A 119 9.34 -28.58 -23.30
C GLN A 119 9.16 -29.83 -22.43
N LYS A 120 8.40 -29.73 -21.33
CA LYS A 120 8.07 -30.87 -20.45
C LYS A 120 7.09 -31.88 -21.07
N ARG A 121 6.42 -31.56 -22.19
CA ARG A 121 5.49 -32.47 -22.89
C ARG A 121 6.14 -33.26 -24.02
N ILE A 122 7.37 -32.92 -24.40
CA ILE A 122 8.11 -33.52 -25.51
C ILE A 122 9.14 -34.56 -24.98
N VAL A 123 9.18 -34.77 -23.65
CA VAL A 123 9.99 -35.79 -22.96
C VAL A 123 9.07 -36.85 -22.38
#